data_AF-A0A2S5M0G4-F1
#
_entry.id   AF-A0A2S5M0G4-F1
#
_cell.length_a   1.000
_cell.length_b   1.000
_cell.length_c   1.000
_cell.angle_alpha   90.00
_cell.angle_beta   90.00
_cell.angle_gamma   90.00
#
_symmetry.space_group_name_H-M   'P 1'
#
loop_
_entity.id
_entity.type
_entity.pdbx_description
1 polymer ?
#
loop_
_entity_poly.entity_id
_entity_poly.type
_entity_poly.pdbx_seq_one_letter_code
_entity_poly.pdbx_strand_id
1 'polypeptide(L)' 'MKTAIYIEDGVVQLVITPENDFEKNALGSFSKGNIDATIMIGTFYDCQGGWTRHKHEENSLIIRYQEPKELPNG' A
#
# COMPACT_ATOMS: atom_id res chain seq x y z
N MET A 1 12.02 7.69 0.34
CA MET A 1 11.39 6.70 -0.57
C MET A 1 11.28 7.24 -1.98
N LYS A 2 11.56 6.41 -3.00
CA LYS A 2 11.25 6.71 -4.41
C LYS A 2 10.06 5.88 -4.87
N THR A 3 9.17 6.49 -5.65
CA THR A 3 8.00 5.83 -6.24
C THR A 3 7.97 6.07 -7.75
N ALA A 4 7.73 5.03 -8.54
CA ALA A 4 7.60 5.13 -9.99
C ALA A 4 6.48 4.21 -10.50
N ILE A 5 5.88 4.58 -11.63
CA ILE A 5 4.98 3.71 -12.40
C ILE A 5 5.71 3.36 -13.68
N TYR A 6 5.87 2.07 -13.93
CA TYR A 6 6.45 1.54 -15.16
C TYR A 6 5.35 0.94 -16.04
N ILE A 7 5.34 1.31 -17.32
CA ILE A 7 4.37 0.82 -18.30
C ILE A 7 5.15 0.42 -19.55
N GLU A 8 5.24 -0.89 -19.81
CA GLU A 8 5.90 -1.45 -20.99
C GLU A 8 5.24 -2.77 -21.37
N ASP A 9 5.03 -3.01 -22.67
CA ASP A 9 4.51 -4.27 -23.24
C ASP A 9 3.26 -4.84 -22.54
N GLY A 10 2.33 -3.96 -22.16
CA GLY A 10 1.06 -4.35 -21.52
C GLY A 10 1.20 -4.70 -20.03
N VAL A 11 2.37 -4.49 -19.44
CA VAL A 11 2.61 -4.64 -18.00
C VAL A 11 2.62 -3.26 -17.35
N VAL A 12 1.84 -3.10 -16.28
CA VAL A 12 1.86 -1.91 -15.42
C VAL A 12 2.44 -2.31 -14.07
N GLN A 13 3.50 -1.64 -13.63
CA GLN A 13 4.16 -1.92 -12.35
C GLN A 13 4.20 -0.65 -11.49
N LEU A 14 3.83 -0.80 -10.21
CA LEU A 14 4.12 0.18 -9.19
C LEU A 14 5.43 -0.19 -8.50
N VAL A 15 6.44 0.67 -8.61
CA VAL A 15 7.76 0.46 -8.03
C VAL A 15 7.93 1.36 -6.82
N ILE A 16 8.24 0.76 -5.67
CA ILE A 16 8.51 1.48 -4.41
C ILE A 16 9.90 1.08 -3.93
N THR A 17 10.81 2.05 -3.89
CA THR A 17 12.20 1.82 -3.48
C THR A 17 12.47 2.55 -2.15
N PRO A 18 12.82 1.81 -1.08
CA PRO A 18 13.16 2.42 0.20
C PRO A 18 14.55 3.05 0.16
N GLU A 19 14.72 4.18 0.84
CA GLU A 19 15.99 4.91 0.92
C GLU A 19 16.63 4.85 2.31
N ASN A 20 15.88 4.43 3.34
CA ASN A 20 16.35 4.30 4.71
C ASN A 20 15.83 3.01 5.37
N ASP A 21 16.34 2.68 6.55
CA ASP A 21 16.05 1.40 7.22
C ASP A 21 14.61 1.31 7.73
N PHE A 22 14.01 2.44 8.13
CA PHE A 22 12.59 2.48 8.50
C PHE A 22 11.70 2.09 7.32
N GLU A 23 11.95 2.66 6.14
CA GLU A 23 11.23 2.35 4.90
C GLU A 23 11.45 0.90 4.45
N LYS A 24 12.68 0.38 4.56
CA LYS A 24 13.00 -1.02 4.24
C LYS A 24 12.19 -1.97 5.13
N ASN A 25 12.10 -1.68 6.42
CA ASN A 25 11.33 -2.49 7.36
C ASN A 25 9.83 -2.48 7.03
N ALA A 26 9.27 -1.30 6.70
CA ALA A 26 7.87 -1.17 6.30
C ALA A 26 7.56 -1.97 5.02
N LEU A 27 8.42 -1.90 4.00
CA LEU A 27 8.27 -2.69 2.76
C LEU A 27 8.53 -4.19 2.98
N GLY A 28 9.36 -4.55 3.94
CA GLY A 28 9.62 -5.95 4.31
C GLY A 28 8.36 -6.70 4.76
N SER A 29 7.32 -6.00 5.26
CA SER A 29 6.03 -6.61 5.58
C SER A 29 5.26 -7.03 4.33
N PHE A 30 5.44 -6.33 3.21
CA PHE A 30 4.82 -6.66 1.91
C PHE A 30 5.58 -7.74 1.13
N SER A 31 6.72 -8.25 1.62
CA SER A 31 7.49 -9.30 0.93
C SER A 31 7.47 -10.65 1.66
N LYS A 32 6.88 -10.72 2.86
CA LYS A 32 6.86 -11.92 3.70
C LYS A 32 5.52 -12.65 3.61
N GLY A 33 5.50 -13.80 2.93
CA GLY A 33 4.44 -14.83 3.04
C GLY A 33 3.13 -14.56 2.28
N ASN A 34 2.08 -15.29 2.66
CA ASN A 34 0.71 -15.11 2.15
C ASN A 34 0.16 -13.78 2.67
N ILE A 35 0.17 -12.76 1.82
CA ILE A 35 -0.33 -11.44 2.15
C ILE A 35 -1.80 -11.36 1.77
N ASP A 36 -2.64 -10.91 2.70
CA ASP A 36 -3.97 -10.40 2.37
C ASP A 36 -3.83 -8.91 2.03
N ALA A 37 -3.59 -8.64 0.74
CA ALA A 37 -3.44 -7.29 0.21
C ALA A 37 -4.70 -6.88 -0.52
N THR A 38 -5.31 -5.77 -0.08
CA THR A 38 -6.43 -5.17 -0.79
C THR A 38 -5.94 -3.99 -1.63
N ILE A 39 -6.27 -4.03 -2.91
CA ILE A 39 -6.10 -2.89 -3.83
C ILE A 39 -7.41 -2.11 -3.86
N MET A 40 -7.36 -0.82 -3.56
CA MET A 40 -8.52 0.06 -3.63
C MET A 40 -8.15 1.40 -4.28
N ILE A 41 -9.15 2.04 -4.88
CA ILE A 41 -9.08 3.42 -5.36
C ILE A 41 -9.86 4.28 -4.39
N GLY A 42 -9.29 5.40 -3.99
CA GLY A 42 -9.97 6.33 -3.10
C GLY A 42 -9.20 7.63 -2.95
N THR A 43 -9.55 8.38 -1.93
CA THR A 43 -8.82 9.58 -1.59
C THR A 43 -7.48 9.25 -0.97
N PHE A 44 -6.49 10.14 -1.13
CA PHE A 44 -5.23 10.03 -0.38
C PHE A 44 -5.49 9.86 1.14
N TYR A 45 -6.58 10.43 1.65
CA TYR A 45 -6.95 10.33 3.06
C TYR A 45 -7.60 9.00 3.44
N ASP A 46 -8.02 8.17 2.49
CA ASP A 46 -8.52 6.82 2.81
C ASP A 46 -7.40 5.89 3.32
N CYS A 47 -6.13 6.29 3.20
CA CYS A 47 -5.01 5.61 3.86
C CYS A 47 -4.81 6.00 5.34
N GLN A 48 -5.37 7.13 5.79
CA GLN A 48 -5.17 7.70 7.13
C GLN A 48 -6.52 7.81 7.85
N GLY A 49 -6.68 7.12 8.98
CA GLY A 49 -7.94 7.06 9.72
C GLY A 49 -8.51 8.43 10.17
N GLY A 50 -9.30 9.07 9.32
CA GLY A 50 -10.36 10.00 9.72
C GLY A 50 -10.09 11.51 9.63
N TRP A 51 -9.03 12.00 8.97
CA TRP A 51 -8.82 13.45 8.83
C TRP A 51 -9.34 14.01 7.50
N THR A 52 -10.63 14.36 7.47
CA THR A 52 -11.33 14.94 6.32
C THR A 52 -11.34 16.47 6.37
N ARG A 53 -10.27 17.14 5.92
CA ARG A 53 -10.36 18.59 5.67
C ARG A 53 -9.42 19.18 4.62
N HIS A 54 -9.04 18.44 3.57
CA HIS A 54 -8.33 19.01 2.43
C HIS A 54 -8.76 18.32 1.12
N LYS A 55 -8.47 18.97 -0.03
CA LYS A 55 -9.02 18.66 -1.38
C LYS A 55 -9.25 17.17 -1.64
N HIS A 56 -10.47 16.87 -2.07
CA HIS A 56 -10.95 15.53 -2.36
C HIS A 56 -10.40 15.08 -3.72
N GLU A 57 -9.16 14.59 -3.75
CA GLU A 57 -8.63 13.90 -4.93
C GLU A 57 -8.97 12.41 -4.81
N GLU A 58 -9.99 11.95 -5.53
CA GLU A 58 -10.63 10.63 -5.39
C GLU A 58 -9.92 9.46 -6.10
N ASN A 59 -8.72 9.66 -6.67
CA ASN A 59 -8.10 8.70 -7.60
C ASN A 59 -6.75 8.14 -7.13
N SER A 60 -6.52 8.06 -5.82
CA SER A 60 -5.30 7.47 -5.27
C SER A 60 -5.38 5.95 -5.31
N LEU A 61 -4.32 5.30 -5.83
CA LEU A 61 -4.12 3.86 -5.70
C LEU A 61 -3.63 3.54 -4.28
N ILE A 62 -4.37 2.71 -3.56
CA ILE A 62 -4.06 2.31 -2.19
C ILE A 62 -3.86 0.80 -2.17
N ILE A 63 -2.67 0.36 -1.77
CA ILE A 63 -2.35 -1.04 -1.49
C ILE A 63 -2.27 -1.18 0.03
N ARG A 64 -3.28 -1.82 0.63
CA ARG A 64 -3.35 -1.99 2.07
C ARG A 64 -2.92 -3.40 2.45
N TYR A 65 -1.92 -3.49 3.32
CA TYR A 65 -1.53 -4.70 4.03
C TYR A 65 -2.35 -4.85 5.31
N GLN A 66 -2.84 -6.06 5.56
CA GLN A 66 -3.33 -6.48 6.87
C GLN A 66 -2.68 -7.81 7.23
N GLU A 67 -2.22 -7.93 8.48
CA GLU A 67 -1.84 -9.25 9.00
C GLU A 67 -3.07 -10.16 8.98
N PRO A 68 -2.95 -11.41 8.51
CA PRO A 68 -4.03 -12.38 8.63
C PRO A 68 -4.45 -12.45 10.10
N LYS A 69 -5.74 -12.21 10.38
CA LYS A 69 -6.27 -12.47 11.73
C LYS A 69 -6.11 -13.95 12.01
N GLU A 70 -5.29 -14.32 12.98
CA GLU A 70 -5.34 -15.67 13.56
C GLU A 70 -6.78 -15.89 14.04
N LEU A 71 -7.43 -16.92 13.49
CA LEU A 71 -8.73 -17.33 13.99
C LEU A 71 -8.55 -17.74 15.46
N PRO A 72 -9.36 -17.23 16.40
CA PRO A 72 -9.27 -17.68 17.78
C PRO A 72 -9.49 -19.19 17.79
N ASN A 73 -8.54 -19.94 18.35
CA ASN A 73 -8.71 -21.36 18.60
C ASN A 73 -9.99 -21.53 19.41
N GLY A 74 -10.97 -22.22 18.82
CA GLY A 74 -12.30 -22.43 19.39
C GLY A 74 -12.29 -23.22 20.69
#